data_AF-A0AAE1RJC8-F1
#
_entry.id   AF-A0AAE1RJC8-F1
#
_cell.length_a   1.000
_cell.length_b   1.000
_cell.length_c   1.000
_cell.angle_alpha   90.00
_cell.angle_beta   90.00
_cell.angle_gamma   90.00
#
_symmetry.space_group_name_H-M   'P 1'
#
loop_
_entity.id
_entity.type
_entity.pdbx_description
1 polymer ?
#
loop_
_entity_poly.entity_id
_entity_poly.type
_entity_poly.pdbx_seq_one_letter_code
_entity_poly.pdbx_strand_id
1 'polypeptide(L)'
;MLFSAGPKEWLRDQKKKTAKYLLAPIDASRNILRSAYLLLTRSESDFGEKELEEVQSLLKSAARDCVPQERSSFVQFQSNTGVEVCTFRLVVKNASSLLADKDPVKLAAETKLIDLIRSFASLSDMANEFDVQVASNRQKVANALMDTVTCLDNFEQGIKECLEA
;
A
#
# COMPACT_ATOMS: atom_id res chain seq x y z
N MET A 1 42.61 -12.56 -12.31
CA MET A 1 41.95 -12.77 -11.01
C MET A 1 40.45 -12.71 -11.24
N LEU A 2 39.74 -13.82 -11.04
CA LEU A 2 38.28 -13.83 -11.03
C LEU A 2 37.83 -13.34 -9.65
N PHE A 3 37.36 -12.10 -9.55
CA PHE A 3 36.66 -11.64 -8.34
C PHE A 3 35.29 -12.31 -8.36
N SER A 4 35.14 -13.43 -7.64
CA SER A 4 33.81 -13.90 -7.27
C SER A 4 33.18 -12.82 -6.40
N ALA A 5 32.07 -12.25 -6.86
CA ALA A 5 31.25 -11.37 -6.05
C ALA A 5 30.97 -12.07 -4.71
N GLY A 6 31.26 -11.38 -3.60
CA GLY A 6 31.05 -11.96 -2.27
C GLY A 6 29.57 -12.30 -2.05
N PRO A 7 29.24 -13.15 -1.05
CA PRO A 7 27.86 -13.60 -0.81
C PRO A 7 26.84 -12.45 -0.69
N LYS A 8 27.25 -11.31 -0.13
CA LYS A 8 26.41 -10.11 -0.02
C LYS A 8 26.07 -9.48 -1.37
N GLU A 9 27.04 -9.36 -2.28
CA GLU A 9 26.78 -8.80 -3.61
C GLU A 9 25.96 -9.76 -4.48
N TRP A 10 26.23 -11.06 -4.40
CA TRP A 10 25.38 -12.05 -5.05
C TRP A 10 23.92 -11.95 -4.58
N LEU A 11 23.67 -11.79 -3.27
CA LEU A 11 22.33 -11.59 -2.73
C LEU A 11 21.68 -10.29 -3.21
N ARG A 12 22.43 -9.20 -3.33
CA ARG A 12 21.94 -7.92 -3.87
C ARG A 12 21.47 -8.09 -5.31
N ASP A 13 22.25 -8.79 -6.15
CA ASP A 13 21.89 -9.07 -7.54
C ASP A 13 20.62 -9.93 -7.67
N GLN A 14 20.46 -10.93 -6.79
CA GLN A 14 19.24 -11.74 -6.78
C GLN A 14 18.01 -10.91 -6.41
N LYS A 15 18.12 -10.03 -5.40
CA LYS A 15 17.03 -9.13 -5.01
C LYS A 15 16.58 -8.24 -6.15
N LYS A 16 17.52 -7.63 -6.89
CA LYS A 16 17.24 -6.83 -8.09
C LYS A 16 16.50 -7.64 -9.15
N LYS A 17 16.92 -8.88 -9.44
CA LYS A 17 16.25 -9.77 -10.41
C LYS A 17 14.82 -10.14 -10.00
N THR A 18 14.57 -10.29 -8.71
CA THR A 18 13.26 -10.66 -8.16
C THR A 18 12.37 -9.46 -7.79
N ALA A 19 12.84 -8.23 -7.99
CA ALA A 19 12.16 -7.01 -7.55
C ALA A 19 10.69 -6.93 -7.99
N LYS A 20 10.37 -7.37 -9.22
CA LYS A 20 8.98 -7.40 -9.72
C LYS A 20 8.01 -8.17 -8.82
N TYR A 21 8.45 -9.26 -8.20
CA TYR A 21 7.60 -10.05 -7.30
C TYR A 21 7.41 -9.35 -5.95
N LEU A 22 8.43 -8.61 -5.52
CA LEU A 22 8.40 -7.80 -4.31
C LEU A 22 7.46 -6.58 -4.47
N LEU A 23 7.41 -5.99 -5.67
CA LEU A 23 6.58 -4.84 -5.99
C LEU A 23 5.13 -5.20 -6.37
N ALA A 24 4.85 -6.46 -6.71
CA ALA A 24 3.52 -6.88 -7.18
C ALA A 24 2.34 -6.51 -6.24
N PRO A 25 2.46 -6.58 -4.90
CA PRO A 25 1.39 -6.12 -4.01
C PRO A 25 1.10 -4.61 -4.13
N ILE A 26 2.14 -3.81 -4.39
CA ILE A 26 2.00 -2.35 -4.59
C ILE A 26 1.24 -2.07 -5.88
N ASP A 27 1.63 -2.74 -6.98
CA ASP A 27 0.93 -2.64 -8.26
C ASP A 27 -0.54 -3.07 -8.16
N ALA A 28 -0.82 -4.14 -7.40
CA ALA A 28 -2.17 -4.61 -7.18
C ALA A 28 -3.04 -3.56 -6.46
N SER A 29 -2.59 -3.02 -5.33
CA SER A 29 -3.34 -1.95 -4.62
C SER A 29 -3.53 -0.72 -5.50
N ARG A 30 -2.49 -0.31 -6.25
CA ARG A 30 -2.57 0.83 -7.17
C ARG A 30 -3.65 0.63 -8.22
N ASN A 31 -3.71 -0.55 -8.84
CA ASN A 31 -4.71 -0.84 -9.87
C ASN A 31 -6.13 -0.83 -9.28
N ILE A 32 -6.33 -1.38 -8.08
CA ILE A 32 -7.63 -1.34 -7.40
C ILE A 32 -8.05 0.11 -7.10
N LEU A 33 -7.14 0.93 -6.56
CA LEU A 33 -7.41 2.35 -6.30
C LEU A 33 -7.77 3.10 -7.59
N ARG A 34 -7.04 2.88 -8.68
CA ARG A 34 -7.33 3.49 -9.99
C ARG A 34 -8.70 3.07 -10.53
N SER A 35 -9.09 1.80 -10.37
CA SER A 35 -10.43 1.34 -10.73
C SER A 35 -11.52 2.06 -9.93
N ALA A 36 -11.34 2.21 -8.61
CA ALA A 36 -12.29 2.95 -7.77
C ALA A 36 -12.37 4.43 -8.16
N TYR A 37 -11.25 5.07 -8.50
CA TYR A 37 -11.22 6.44 -8.98
C TYR A 37 -12.02 6.63 -10.28
N LEU A 38 -11.86 5.70 -11.24
CA LEU A 38 -12.62 5.75 -12.49
C LEU A 38 -14.13 5.67 -12.26
N LEU A 39 -14.58 4.89 -11.28
CA LEU A 39 -16.00 4.85 -10.89
C LEU A 39 -16.45 6.16 -10.25
N LEU A 40 -15.69 6.69 -9.29
CA LEU A 40 -16.00 7.94 -8.60
C LEU A 40 -16.10 9.17 -9.53
N THR A 41 -15.38 9.13 -10.65
CA THR A 41 -15.32 10.23 -11.63
C THR A 41 -16.32 10.08 -12.79
N ARG A 42 -17.16 9.05 -12.79
CA ARG A 42 -18.26 8.93 -13.77
C ARG A 42 -19.28 10.06 -13.62
N SER A 43 -20.03 10.30 -14.69
CA SER A 43 -21.13 11.27 -14.68
C SER A 43 -22.14 10.94 -13.56
N GLU A 44 -22.86 11.92 -13.04
CA GLU A 44 -23.85 11.68 -11.98
C GLU A 44 -25.00 10.78 -12.44
N SER A 45 -25.36 10.83 -13.73
CA SER A 45 -26.39 9.95 -14.30
C SER A 45 -25.96 8.48 -14.38
N ASP A 46 -24.66 8.21 -14.36
CA ASP A 46 -24.08 6.87 -14.46
C ASP A 46 -23.55 6.35 -13.11
N PHE A 47 -23.77 7.10 -12.02
CA PHE A 47 -23.29 6.76 -10.68
C PHE A 47 -24.48 6.53 -9.75
N GLY A 48 -24.76 5.26 -9.46
CA GLY A 48 -25.81 4.85 -8.53
C GLY A 48 -25.28 4.04 -7.36
N GLU A 49 -26.21 3.37 -6.68
CA GLU A 49 -25.96 2.52 -5.51
C GLU A 49 -25.00 1.37 -5.82
N LYS A 50 -25.06 0.79 -7.04
CA LYS A 50 -24.17 -0.30 -7.45
C LYS A 50 -22.72 0.15 -7.58
N GLU A 51 -22.48 1.29 -8.22
CA GLU A 51 -21.15 1.87 -8.35
C GLU A 51 -20.59 2.26 -6.98
N LEU A 52 -21.45 2.74 -6.08
CA LEU A 52 -21.09 2.99 -4.68
C LEU A 52 -20.62 1.71 -3.98
N GLU A 53 -21.41 0.64 -3.99
CA GLU A 53 -21.05 -0.63 -3.38
C GLU A 53 -19.74 -1.18 -3.95
N GLU A 54 -19.55 -1.05 -5.27
CA GLU A 54 -18.32 -1.45 -5.94
C GLU A 54 -17.13 -0.60 -5.50
N VAL A 55 -17.26 0.73 -5.42
CA VAL A 55 -16.21 1.61 -4.89
C VAL A 55 -15.83 1.21 -3.46
N GLN A 56 -16.81 1.03 -2.57
CA GLN A 56 -16.54 0.62 -1.18
C GLN A 56 -15.83 -0.74 -1.12
N SER A 57 -16.25 -1.70 -1.95
CA SER A 57 -15.61 -3.01 -2.06
C SER A 57 -14.15 -2.89 -2.52
N LEU A 58 -13.90 -2.08 -3.56
CA LEU A 58 -12.55 -1.82 -4.08
C LEU A 58 -11.67 -1.14 -3.04
N LEU A 59 -12.16 -0.11 -2.34
CA LEU A 59 -11.40 0.58 -1.30
C LEU A 59 -11.05 -0.36 -0.13
N LYS A 60 -12.00 -1.17 0.32
CA LYS A 60 -11.76 -2.23 1.33
C LYS A 60 -10.72 -3.25 0.85
N SER A 61 -10.77 -3.63 -0.43
CA SER A 61 -9.82 -4.57 -1.03
C SER A 61 -8.40 -3.99 -1.12
N ALA A 62 -8.26 -2.74 -1.57
CA ALA A 62 -6.97 -2.06 -1.68
C ALA A 62 -6.28 -1.88 -0.32
N ALA A 63 -7.07 -1.66 0.73
CA ALA A 63 -6.60 -1.42 2.09
C ALA A 63 -6.45 -2.70 2.93
N ARG A 64 -6.99 -3.84 2.47
CA ARG A 64 -7.01 -5.13 3.19
C ARG A 64 -5.65 -5.54 3.72
N ASP A 65 -4.64 -5.22 2.96
CA ASP A 65 -3.27 -5.66 3.20
C ASP A 65 -2.52 -4.73 4.16
N CYS A 66 -3.10 -3.61 4.63
CA CYS A 66 -2.45 -2.68 5.58
C CYS A 66 -3.39 -1.92 6.54
N VAL A 67 -4.66 -2.34 6.70
CA VAL A 67 -5.58 -1.80 7.71
C VAL A 67 -5.90 -2.89 8.74
N PRO A 68 -5.87 -2.59 10.05
CA PRO A 68 -6.44 -3.48 11.06
C PRO A 68 -7.95 -3.54 10.82
N GLN A 69 -8.38 -4.50 10.00
CA GLN A 69 -9.80 -4.71 9.77
C GLN A 69 -10.42 -5.04 11.14
N GLU A 70 -11.52 -4.38 11.49
CA GLU A 70 -12.36 -4.77 12.64
C GLU A 70 -12.66 -6.26 12.50
N ARG A 71 -11.97 -7.09 13.27
CA ARG A 71 -11.94 -8.55 13.06
C ARG A 71 -12.03 -9.24 14.40
N SER A 72 -12.96 -10.18 14.43
CA SER A 72 -13.27 -11.14 15.48
C SER A 72 -12.06 -11.62 16.30
N SER A 73 -12.34 -11.92 17.58
CA SER A 73 -11.42 -12.19 18.71
C SER A 73 -10.22 -13.11 18.47
N PHE A 74 -10.17 -13.88 17.38
CA PHE A 74 -9.08 -14.79 17.04
C PHE A 74 -7.86 -14.09 16.40
N VAL A 75 -8.08 -13.11 15.52
CA VAL A 75 -6.96 -12.37 14.88
C VAL A 75 -6.36 -11.34 15.84
N GLN A 76 -7.16 -10.84 16.78
CA GLN A 76 -6.70 -9.96 17.85
C GLN A 76 -5.70 -10.64 18.80
N PHE A 77 -5.80 -11.96 18.94
CA PHE A 77 -4.79 -12.75 19.65
C PHE A 77 -3.47 -12.81 18.88
N GLN A 78 -3.50 -12.85 17.54
CA GLN A 78 -2.30 -12.85 16.70
C GLN A 78 -1.64 -11.46 16.61
N SER A 79 -2.42 -10.37 16.60
CA SER A 79 -1.85 -9.02 16.69
C SER A 79 -1.15 -8.78 18.02
N ASN A 80 -1.62 -9.40 19.12
CA ASN A 80 -0.94 -9.38 20.41
C ASN A 80 0.33 -10.26 20.45
N THR A 81 0.53 -11.14 19.46
CA THR A 81 1.77 -11.93 19.30
C THR A 81 2.85 -11.26 18.44
N GLY A 82 2.66 -10.00 18.05
CA GLY A 82 3.63 -9.24 17.24
C GLY A 82 3.63 -9.59 15.75
N VAL A 83 2.60 -10.30 15.26
CA VAL A 83 2.39 -10.54 13.83
C VAL A 83 1.68 -9.33 13.24
N GLU A 84 2.46 -8.41 12.69
CA GLU A 84 1.92 -7.21 12.04
C GLU A 84 1.39 -7.56 10.64
N VAL A 85 0.09 -7.28 10.40
CA VAL A 85 -0.69 -7.78 9.25
C VAL A 85 -0.57 -6.88 8.01
N CYS A 86 0.42 -5.98 7.96
CA CYS A 86 0.63 -5.11 6.79
C CYS A 86 1.62 -5.74 5.80
N THR A 87 1.14 -6.22 4.66
CA THR A 87 1.98 -6.82 3.59
C THR A 87 3.11 -5.88 3.18
N PHE A 88 2.85 -4.57 3.10
CA PHE A 88 3.88 -3.58 2.74
C PHE A 88 5.02 -3.50 3.76
N ARG A 89 4.80 -3.90 5.02
CA ARG A 89 5.90 -4.03 5.98
C ARG A 89 6.84 -5.17 5.65
N LEU A 90 6.30 -6.30 5.19
CA LEU A 90 7.11 -7.41 4.69
C LEU A 90 7.91 -6.99 3.47
N VAL A 91 7.33 -6.14 2.62
CA VAL A 91 8.01 -5.55 1.46
C VAL A 91 9.23 -4.72 1.91
N VAL A 92 9.07 -3.79 2.86
CA VAL A 92 10.19 -2.99 3.41
C VAL A 92 11.27 -3.89 4.03
N LYS A 93 10.87 -4.85 4.88
CA LYS A 93 11.80 -5.77 5.54
C LYS A 93 12.60 -6.58 4.52
N ASN A 94 11.97 -7.05 3.45
CA ASN A 94 12.68 -7.77 2.40
C ASN A 94 13.63 -6.83 1.64
N ALA A 95 13.16 -5.67 1.19
CA ALA A 95 13.95 -4.73 0.40
C ALA A 95 15.21 -4.26 1.17
N SER A 96 15.05 -3.93 2.44
CA SER A 96 16.11 -3.36 3.29
C SER A 96 16.97 -4.39 4.03
N SER A 97 16.73 -5.69 3.89
CA SER A 97 17.41 -6.75 4.67
C SER A 97 18.93 -6.82 4.54
N LEU A 98 19.54 -6.18 3.53
CA LEU A 98 21.01 -6.10 3.38
C LEU A 98 21.61 -4.80 3.94
N LEU A 99 20.76 -3.87 4.34
CA LEU A 99 21.11 -2.57 4.91
C LEU A 99 21.25 -2.67 6.42
N ALA A 100 22.03 -1.76 7.01
CA ALA A 100 22.13 -1.65 8.45
C ALA A 100 20.81 -1.11 9.04
N ASP A 101 20.54 -1.38 10.32
CA ASP A 101 19.28 -0.94 10.95
C ASP A 101 19.10 0.57 11.01
N LYS A 102 20.20 1.32 11.04
CA LYS A 102 20.19 2.80 11.02
C LYS A 102 20.54 3.38 9.65
N ASP A 103 20.46 2.56 8.60
CA ASP A 103 20.69 3.04 7.25
C ASP A 103 19.62 4.09 6.86
N PRO A 104 20.02 5.28 6.39
CA PRO A 104 19.08 6.35 6.09
C PRO A 104 18.05 5.97 5.01
N VAL A 105 18.42 5.10 4.06
CA VAL A 105 17.50 4.63 3.00
C VAL A 105 16.43 3.73 3.59
N LYS A 106 16.81 2.83 4.51
CA LYS A 106 15.87 1.98 5.25
C LYS A 106 14.88 2.82 6.08
N LEU A 107 15.39 3.78 6.86
CA LEU A 107 14.56 4.64 7.69
C LEU A 107 13.59 5.52 6.86
N ALA A 108 14.04 5.99 5.69
CA ALA A 108 13.18 6.73 4.77
C ALA A 108 12.05 5.85 4.20
N ALA A 109 12.34 4.60 3.82
CA ALA A 109 11.34 3.65 3.35
C ALA A 109 10.32 3.29 4.45
N GLU A 110 10.77 3.13 5.70
CA GLU A 110 9.89 2.91 6.85
C GLU A 110 8.97 4.12 7.12
N THR A 111 9.48 5.35 6.95
CA THR A 111 8.67 6.57 7.07
C THR A 111 7.59 6.63 5.99
N LYS A 112 7.96 6.37 4.73
CA LYS A 112 7.02 6.31 3.59
C LYS A 112 5.93 5.24 3.81
N LEU A 113 6.27 4.12 4.44
CA LEU A 113 5.30 3.09 4.83
C LEU A 113 4.29 3.60 5.88
N ILE A 114 4.77 4.30 6.90
CA ILE A 114 3.90 4.87 7.94
C ILE A 114 2.89 5.86 7.33
N ASP A 115 3.35 6.70 6.41
CA ASP A 115 2.50 7.65 5.71
C ASP A 115 1.45 6.95 4.83
N LEU A 116 1.85 5.90 4.12
CA LEU A 116 0.94 5.07 3.33
C LEU A 116 -0.14 4.39 4.21
N ILE A 117 0.24 3.80 5.35
CA ILE A 117 -0.70 3.18 6.30
C ILE A 117 -1.70 4.22 6.81
N ARG A 118 -1.23 5.41 7.20
CA ARG A 118 -2.09 6.51 7.66
C ARG A 118 -3.07 6.96 6.57
N SER A 119 -2.60 7.03 5.33
CA SER A 119 -3.43 7.40 4.18
C SER A 119 -4.52 6.36 3.91
N PHE A 120 -4.19 5.06 3.94
CA PHE A 120 -5.20 3.99 3.82
C PHE A 120 -6.23 3.99 4.96
N ALA A 121 -5.80 4.22 6.20
CA ALA A 121 -6.72 4.34 7.33
C ALA A 121 -7.70 5.50 7.12
N SER A 122 -7.19 6.69 6.79
CA SER A 122 -8.02 7.86 6.48
C SER A 122 -8.98 7.62 5.32
N LEU A 123 -8.54 6.96 4.24
CA LEU A 123 -9.39 6.66 3.09
C LEU A 123 -10.49 5.65 3.45
N SER A 124 -10.15 4.64 4.28
CA SER A 124 -11.10 3.65 4.78
C SER A 124 -12.19 4.29 5.64
N ASP A 125 -11.81 5.18 6.56
CA ASP A 125 -12.76 5.89 7.43
C ASP A 125 -13.72 6.74 6.57
N MET A 126 -13.18 7.51 5.62
CA MET A 126 -13.99 8.31 4.68
C MET A 126 -14.92 7.46 3.81
N ALA A 127 -14.55 6.23 3.46
CA ALA A 127 -15.36 5.33 2.65
C ALA A 127 -16.49 4.64 3.44
N ASN A 128 -16.31 4.46 4.75
CA ASN A 128 -17.29 3.83 5.64
C ASN A 128 -18.34 4.82 6.17
N GLU A 129 -17.97 6.08 6.39
CA GLU A 129 -18.90 7.16 6.81
C GLU A 129 -19.68 7.78 5.64
N PHE A 130 -19.65 7.14 4.48
CA PHE A 130 -19.94 7.77 3.21
C PHE A 130 -21.40 7.65 2.77
N ASP A 131 -22.08 8.78 2.56
CA ASP A 131 -23.28 8.89 1.71
C ASP A 131 -22.91 9.58 0.39
N VAL A 132 -22.79 8.81 -0.69
CA VAL A 132 -22.28 9.27 -2.00
C VAL A 132 -23.31 10.06 -2.78
N GLN A 133 -24.58 10.09 -2.36
CA GLN A 133 -25.61 10.80 -3.12
C GLN A 133 -25.36 12.32 -3.16
N VAL A 134 -24.39 12.81 -2.37
CA VAL A 134 -23.89 14.18 -2.45
C VAL A 134 -22.62 14.24 -3.29
N ALA A 135 -22.69 14.88 -4.46
CA ALA A 135 -21.57 15.04 -5.39
C ALA A 135 -20.28 15.62 -4.77
N SER A 136 -20.42 16.55 -3.81
CA SER A 136 -19.28 17.14 -3.10
C SER A 136 -18.54 16.14 -2.20
N ASN A 137 -19.25 15.14 -1.67
CA ASN A 137 -18.67 14.05 -0.90
C ASN A 137 -17.90 13.09 -1.83
N ARG A 138 -18.45 12.79 -3.01
CA ARG A 138 -17.79 11.99 -4.06
C ARG A 138 -16.44 12.57 -4.48
N GLN A 139 -16.39 13.88 -4.69
CA GLN A 139 -15.12 14.55 -5.02
C GLN A 139 -14.09 14.48 -3.88
N LYS A 140 -14.52 14.59 -2.62
CA LYS A 140 -13.61 14.47 -1.47
C LYS A 140 -12.97 13.09 -1.39
N VAL A 141 -13.76 12.02 -1.57
CA VAL A 141 -13.24 10.65 -1.58
C VAL A 141 -12.31 10.44 -2.77
N ALA A 142 -12.65 10.96 -3.95
CA ALA A 142 -11.78 10.88 -5.12
C ALA A 142 -10.42 11.57 -4.90
N ASN A 143 -10.41 12.72 -4.22
CA ASN A 143 -9.17 13.43 -3.86
C ASN A 143 -8.34 12.62 -2.86
N ALA A 144 -8.96 12.16 -1.76
CA ALA A 144 -8.27 11.36 -0.73
C ALA A 144 -7.71 10.03 -1.30
N LEU A 145 -8.43 9.43 -2.25
CA LEU A 145 -7.97 8.26 -2.99
C LEU A 145 -6.68 8.61 -3.77
N MET A 146 -6.65 9.74 -4.48
CA MET A 146 -5.47 10.14 -5.24
C MET A 146 -4.28 10.50 -4.35
N ASP A 147 -4.53 11.07 -3.16
CA ASP A 147 -3.51 11.27 -2.14
C ASP A 147 -2.93 9.92 -1.68
N THR A 148 -3.78 8.90 -1.55
CA THR A 148 -3.36 7.53 -1.21
C THR A 148 -2.52 6.90 -2.32
N VAL A 149 -2.89 7.10 -3.59
CA VAL A 149 -2.08 6.66 -4.74
C VAL A 149 -0.71 7.34 -4.73
N THR A 150 -0.66 8.63 -4.41
CA THR A 150 0.60 9.38 -4.31
C THR A 150 1.48 8.84 -3.17
N CYS A 151 0.90 8.52 -2.01
CA CYS A 151 1.63 7.86 -0.92
C CYS A 151 2.16 6.48 -1.35
N LEU A 152 1.38 5.73 -2.13
CA LEU A 152 1.75 4.41 -2.62
C LEU A 152 2.92 4.47 -3.64
N ASP A 153 2.91 5.48 -4.51
CA ASP A 153 4.00 5.74 -5.46
C ASP A 153 5.30 6.16 -4.74
N ASN A 154 5.18 7.03 -3.73
CA ASN A 154 6.30 7.42 -2.88
C ASN A 154 6.87 6.21 -2.11
N PHE A 155 6.00 5.34 -1.60
CA PHE A 155 6.38 4.10 -0.93
C PHE A 155 7.15 3.17 -1.88
N GLU A 156 6.62 2.91 -3.08
CA GLU A 156 7.32 2.12 -4.10
C GLU A 156 8.72 2.66 -4.40
N GLN A 157 8.84 3.99 -4.52
CA GLN A 157 10.13 4.62 -4.77
C GLN A 157 11.12 4.36 -3.62
N GLY A 158 10.67 4.41 -2.36
CA GLY A 158 11.49 4.01 -1.20
C GLY A 158 11.93 2.55 -1.23
N ILE A 159 11.08 1.64 -1.73
CA ILE A 159 11.44 0.22 -1.91
C ILE A 159 12.52 0.07 -2.99
N LYS A 160 12.39 0.77 -4.12
CA LYS A 160 13.40 0.75 -5.18
C LYS A 160 14.75 1.27 -4.70
N GLU A 161 14.75 2.37 -3.95
CA GLU A 161 15.97 2.92 -3.33
C GLU A 161 16.65 1.88 -2.42
N CYS A 162 15.89 1.14 -1.60
CA CYS A 162 16.45 0.07 -0.76
C CYS A 162 17.09 -1.06 -1.57
N LEU A 163 16.54 -1.40 -2.75
CA LEU A 163 17.06 -2.45 -3.62
C LEU A 163 18.31 -2.02 -4.39
N GLU A 164 18.51 -0.72 -4.55
CA GLU A 164 19.64 -0.13 -5.26
C GLU A 164 20.84 0.19 -4.34
N ALA A 165 20.58 0.45 -3.06
CA ALA A 165 21.57 0.71 -2.01
C ALA A 165 22.49 -0.49 -1.66
#